data_AF-A0A355V0F0-F1
#
_entry.id   AF-A0A355V0F0-F1
#
_cell.length_a   1.000
_cell.length_b   1.000
_cell.length_c   1.000
_cell.angle_alpha   90.00
_cell.angle_beta   90.00
_cell.angle_gamma   90.00
#
_symmetry.space_group_name_H-M   'P 1'
#
loop_
_entity.id
_entity.type
_entity.pdbx_description
1 polymer ?
#
loop_
_entity_poly.entity_id
_entity_poly.type
_entity_poly.pdbx_seq_one_letter_code
_entity_poly.pdbx_strand_id
1 'polypeptide(L)'
;MNSDKTKQANHNVIMENRRTVSISGVTDVDNFDDKTILIYTQMGELAVHGKNLHVNSMSVETGEMTLDGDIYSLVYGDKDKHSPVSFLGKLFR
;
A
#
# COMPACT_ATOMS: atom_id res chain seq x y z
N MET A 1 7.67 -11.25 -30.08
CA MET A 1 6.80 -10.81 -28.97
C MET A 1 7.70 -10.56 -27.78
N ASN A 2 8.15 -9.30 -27.64
CA ASN A 2 9.11 -8.93 -26.61
C ASN A 2 8.35 -8.80 -25.29
N SER A 3 8.48 -9.78 -24.41
CA SER A 3 8.05 -9.63 -23.02
C SER A 3 9.08 -8.74 -22.34
N ASP A 4 8.85 -7.44 -22.32
CA ASP A 4 9.54 -6.52 -21.41
C ASP A 4 9.24 -7.00 -19.99
N LYS A 5 10.14 -7.85 -19.47
CA LYS A 5 10.28 -8.06 -18.04
C LYS A 5 10.76 -6.71 -17.51
N THR A 6 9.82 -5.80 -17.22
CA THR A 6 10.03 -4.78 -16.20
C THR A 6 10.70 -5.50 -15.05
N LYS A 7 11.98 -5.21 -14.81
CA LYS A 7 12.67 -5.71 -13.62
C LYS A 7 11.77 -5.32 -12.45
N GLN A 8 11.04 -6.28 -11.90
CA GLN A 8 10.32 -6.07 -10.66
C GLN A 8 11.41 -5.71 -9.67
N ALA A 9 11.50 -4.42 -9.34
CA ALA A 9 12.36 -3.96 -8.26
C ALA A 9 11.91 -4.72 -7.01
N ASN A 10 12.88 -5.11 -6.18
CA ASN A 10 12.55 -5.84 -4.97
C ASN A 10 11.57 -5.02 -4.13
N HIS A 11 10.46 -5.64 -3.76
CA HIS A 11 9.47 -5.06 -2.86
C HIS A 11 9.82 -5.44 -1.44
N ASN A 12 10.17 -4.46 -0.62
CA ASN A 12 10.60 -4.63 0.75
C ASN A 12 9.64 -3.88 1.66
N VAL A 13 9.23 -4.54 2.74
CA VAL A 13 8.58 -3.90 3.87
C VAL A 13 9.36 -4.22 5.12
N ILE A 14 9.98 -3.20 5.70
CA ILE A 14 10.85 -3.32 6.86
C ILE A 14 10.16 -2.62 8.01
N MET A 15 9.88 -3.35 9.09
CA MET A 15 9.34 -2.81 10.33
C MET A 15 10.39 -2.88 11.42
N GLU A 16 10.63 -1.76 12.08
CA GLU A 16 11.56 -1.65 13.20
C GLU A 16 10.80 -1.27 14.47
N ASN A 17 10.97 -2.06 15.53
CA ASN A 17 10.41 -1.83 16.86
C ASN A 17 8.88 -1.60 16.90
N ARG A 18 8.13 -2.07 15.89
CA ARG A 18 6.71 -1.74 15.69
C ARG A 18 6.43 -0.22 15.71
N ARG A 19 7.43 0.56 15.32
CA ARG A 19 7.42 2.03 15.37
C ARG A 19 7.58 2.64 13.99
N THR A 20 8.61 2.22 13.27
CA THR A 20 8.98 2.74 11.96
C THR A 20 8.76 1.67 10.92
N VAL A 21 8.18 2.05 9.78
CA VAL A 21 7.99 1.16 8.63
C VAL A 21 8.54 1.84 7.38
N SER A 22 9.40 1.12 6.66
CA SER A 22 9.94 1.51 5.36
C SER A 22 9.43 0.56 4.28
N ILE A 23 8.90 1.10 3.19
CA ILE A 23 8.20 0.38 2.13
C ILE A 23 8.79 0.82 0.79
N SER A 24 9.26 -0.14 -0.01
CA SER A 24 9.63 0.10 -1.41
C SER A 24 8.47 -0.26 -2.36
N GLY A 25 8.60 0.10 -3.63
CA GLY A 25 7.59 -0.20 -4.64
C GLY A 25 6.25 0.51 -4.43
N VAL A 26 6.21 1.61 -3.68
CA VAL A 26 5.00 2.43 -3.50
C VAL A 26 4.70 3.20 -4.78
N THR A 27 3.48 3.07 -5.29
CA THR A 27 3.02 3.77 -6.49
C THR A 27 2.13 4.95 -6.17
N ASP A 28 1.34 4.86 -5.08
CA ASP A 28 0.46 5.93 -4.65
C ASP A 28 0.00 5.73 -3.18
N VAL A 29 -0.60 6.76 -2.57
CA VAL A 29 -1.22 6.70 -1.25
C VAL A 29 -2.64 7.25 -1.34
N ASP A 30 -3.62 6.44 -0.97
CA ASP A 30 -5.05 6.77 -1.11
C ASP A 30 -5.55 7.63 0.05
N ASN A 31 -5.28 7.17 1.27
CA ASN A 31 -5.72 7.81 2.49
C ASN A 31 -4.66 7.61 3.58
N PHE A 32 -4.44 8.64 4.37
CA PHE A 32 -3.63 8.57 5.57
C PHE A 32 -4.32 9.35 6.70
N ASP A 33 -4.58 8.64 7.80
CA ASP A 33 -5.00 9.23 9.06
C ASP A 33 -4.18 8.64 10.21
N ASP A 34 -4.50 9.03 11.44
CA ASP A 34 -3.75 8.64 12.63
C ASP A 34 -3.92 7.16 13.02
N LYS A 35 -4.82 6.42 12.38
CA LYS A 35 -5.15 5.03 12.67
C LYS A 35 -4.92 4.09 11.48
N THR A 36 -5.08 4.58 10.27
CA THR A 36 -5.02 3.79 9.04
C THR A 36 -4.32 4.56 7.93
N ILE A 37 -3.41 3.88 7.24
CA ILE A 37 -2.80 4.36 6.00
C ILE A 37 -3.02 3.31 4.91
N LEU A 38 -3.61 3.72 3.79
CA LEU A 38 -3.84 2.89 2.59
C LEU A 38 -2.85 3.27 1.51
N ILE A 39 -2.04 2.28 1.09
CA ILE A 39 -0.90 2.46 0.18
C ILE A 39 -1.13 1.58 -1.04
N TYR A 40 -0.99 2.14 -2.23
CA TYR A 40 -0.90 1.36 -3.46
C TYR A 40 0.57 1.04 -3.73
N THR A 41 0.86 -0.24 -3.95
CA THR A 41 2.20 -0.71 -4.27
C THR A 41 2.18 -1.49 -5.58
N GLN A 42 3.35 -1.71 -6.18
CA GLN A 42 3.51 -2.65 -7.30
C GLN A 42 3.06 -4.09 -6.94
N MET A 43 2.88 -4.40 -5.65
CA MET A 43 2.39 -5.68 -5.15
C MET A 43 0.91 -5.67 -4.75
N GLY A 44 0.15 -4.63 -5.09
CA GLY A 44 -1.26 -4.45 -4.71
C GLY A 44 -1.43 -3.44 -3.59
N GLU A 45 -2.65 -3.34 -3.06
CA GLU A 45 -2.97 -2.50 -1.90
C GLU A 45 -2.28 -3.01 -0.62
N LEU A 46 -1.83 -2.08 0.22
CA LEU A 46 -1.27 -2.34 1.53
C LEU A 46 -1.92 -1.40 2.54
N ALA A 47 -2.66 -1.99 3.48
CA ALA A 47 -3.24 -1.28 4.62
C ALA A 47 -2.33 -1.39 5.85
N VAL A 48 -1.98 -0.25 6.43
CA VAL A 48 -1.26 -0.16 7.70
C VAL A 48 -2.22 0.34 8.77
N HIS A 49 -2.43 -0.44 9.83
CA HIS A 49 -3.27 -0.05 10.96
C HIS A 49 -2.42 0.16 12.21
N GLY A 50 -2.82 1.14 13.03
CA GLY A 50 -2.10 1.49 14.24
C GLY A 50 -2.71 2.66 15.00
N LYS A 51 -1.84 3.40 15.70
CA LYS A 51 -2.17 4.69 16.34
C LYS A 51 -1.05 5.69 16.13
N ASN A 52 -1.41 6.97 16.10
CA ASN A 52 -0.49 8.07 15.82
C ASN A 52 0.34 7.81 14.56
N LEU A 53 -0.30 7.22 13.55
CA LEU A 53 0.36 6.96 12.27
C LEU A 53 0.68 8.30 11.58
N HIS A 54 1.88 8.40 11.04
CA HIS A 54 2.36 9.58 10.36
C HIS A 54 3.29 9.18 9.21
N VAL A 55 3.08 9.77 8.04
CA VAL A 55 3.98 9.59 6.90
C VAL A 55 5.17 10.53 7.09
N ASN A 56 6.38 9.97 7.20
CA ASN A 56 7.60 10.75 7.36
C ASN A 56 8.13 11.25 6.01
N SER A 57 8.15 10.36 5.01
CA SER A 57 8.60 10.69 3.65
C SER A 57 7.95 9.77 2.64
N MET A 58 7.72 10.29 1.44
CA MET A 58 7.23 9.53 0.30
C MET A 58 7.80 10.11 -0.99
N SER A 59 8.28 9.23 -1.85
CA SER A 59 8.78 9.58 -3.18
C SER A 59 8.23 8.58 -4.19
N VAL A 60 7.26 9.02 -4.99
CA VAL A 60 6.66 8.19 -6.06
C VAL A 60 7.68 7.93 -7.19
N GLU A 61 8.62 8.85 -7.40
CA GLU A 61 9.68 8.68 -8.41
C GLU A 61 10.62 7.51 -8.06
N THR A 62 11.00 7.39 -6.78
CA THR A 62 11.86 6.29 -6.31
C THR A 62 11.05 5.07 -5.87
N GLY A 63 9.74 5.24 -5.64
CA GLY A 63 8.85 4.22 -5.11
C GLY A 63 9.08 3.92 -3.63
N GLU A 64 9.62 4.87 -2.86
CA GLU A 64 9.99 4.66 -1.46
C GLU A 64 9.08 5.48 -0.53
N MET A 65 8.67 4.87 0.59
CA MET A 65 7.87 5.51 1.62
C MET A 65 8.35 5.09 3.00
N THR A 66 8.34 6.04 3.94
CA THR A 66 8.56 5.77 5.36
C THR A 66 7.44 6.37 6.20
N LEU A 67 7.03 5.65 7.24
CA LEU A 67 6.01 6.08 8.18
C LEU A 67 6.39 5.67 9.61
N ASP A 68 5.87 6.43 10.58
CA ASP A 68 6.04 6.21 12.00
C ASP A 68 4.68 6.10 12.71
N GLY A 69 4.65 5.39 13.83
CA GLY A 69 3.48 5.28 14.71
C GLY A 69 3.49 3.98 15.50
N ASP A 70 2.45 3.70 16.27
CA ASP A 70 2.32 2.40 16.94
C ASP A 70 1.66 1.41 16.00
N ILE A 71 2.46 0.56 15.34
CA ILE A 71 1.98 -0.31 14.26
C ILE A 71 1.35 -1.58 14.83
N TYR A 72 0.12 -1.87 14.42
CA TYR A 72 -0.67 -3.03 14.87
C TYR A 72 -0.74 -4.11 13.81
N SER A 73 -0.90 -3.74 12.55
CA SER A 73 -0.96 -4.71 11.45
C SER A 73 -0.55 -4.10 10.12
N LEU A 74 0.01 -4.93 9.24
CA LEU A 74 0.18 -4.66 7.82
C LEU A 74 -0.59 -5.74 7.06
N VAL A 75 -1.52 -5.33 6.20
CA VAL A 75 -2.43 -6.23 5.50
C VAL A 75 -2.37 -5.91 4.01
N TYR A 76 -1.91 -6.87 3.21
CA TYR A 76 -2.01 -6.76 1.75
C TYR A 76 -3.43 -7.10 1.27
N GLY A 77 -3.92 -6.29 0.34
CA GLY A 77 -5.10 -6.58 -0.46
C GLY A 77 -4.77 -7.40 -1.71
N ASP A 78 -5.82 -7.74 -2.46
CA ASP A 78 -5.68 -8.45 -3.73
C ASP A 78 -5.01 -7.55 -4.78
N LYS A 79 -4.04 -8.08 -5.52
CA LYS A 79 -3.40 -7.40 -6.66
C LYS A 79 -4.37 -7.03 -7.78
N ASP A 80 -5.47 -7.77 -7.91
CA ASP A 80 -6.35 -7.75 -9.07
C ASP A 80 -7.66 -6.96 -8.86
N LYS A 81 -7.82 -6.28 -7.71
CA LYS A 81 -9.04 -5.49 -7.42
C LYS A 81 -9.01 -4.07 -7.99
N HIS A 82 -8.63 -3.92 -9.26
CA HIS A 82 -9.24 -2.87 -10.08
C HIS A 82 -10.61 -3.37 -10.57
N SER A 83 -11.55 -3.61 -9.67
CA SER A 83 -12.94 -3.88 -10.07
C SER A 83 -13.72 -2.57 -9.98
N PRO A 84 -14.11 -1.94 -11.11
CA PRO A 84 -15.14 -0.92 -11.05
C PRO A 84 -16.38 -1.59 -10.49
N VAL A 85 -16.82 -1.10 -9.34
CA VAL A 85 -18.02 -1.44 -8.56
C VAL A 85 -19.18 -1.88 -9.48
N SER A 86 -19.21 -3.16 -9.87
CA SER A 86 -20.27 -3.77 -10.69
C SER A 86 -21.36 -4.33 -9.78
N PHE A 87 -21.80 -3.51 -8.82
CA PHE A 87 -22.86 -3.83 -7.87
C PHE A 87 -24.27 -3.48 -8.41
N LEU A 88 -24.41 -3.25 -9.73
CA LEU A 88 -25.72 -3.04 -10.37
C LEU A 88 -26.45 -4.33 -10.77
N GLY A 89 -25.89 -5.51 -10.48
CA GLY A 89 -26.46 -6.80 -10.91
C GLY A 89 -27.53 -7.41 -10.00
N LYS A 90 -27.88 -6.80 -8.86
CA LYS A 90 -28.76 -7.43 -7.84
C LYS A 90 -30.09 -6.72 -7.57
N LEU A 91 -30.51 -5.79 -8.43
CA LEU A 91 -31.77 -5.03 -8.26
C LEU A 91 -32.85 -5.33 -9.30
N PHE A 92 -32.77 -6.47 -9.98
CA PHE A 92 -33.90 -7.01 -10.75
C PHE A 92 -34.29 -8.40 -10.24
N ARG A 93 -35.04 -8.43 -9.14
CA ARG A 93 -36.23 -9.27 -8.98
C ARG A 93 -37.10 -8.73 -7.84
#